data_AF-A0A969SAI1-F1
#
_entry.id   AF-A0A969SAI1-F1
#
_cell.length_a   1.000
_cell.length_b   1.000
_cell.length_c   1.000
_cell.angle_alpha   90.00
_cell.angle_beta   90.00
_cell.angle_gamma   90.00
#
_symmetry.space_group_name_H-M   'P 1'
#
loop_
_entity.id
_entity.type
_entity.pdbx_description
1 polymer ?
#
loop_
_entity_poly.entity_id
_entity_poly.type
_entity_poly.pdbx_seq_one_letter_code
_entity_poly.pdbx_strand_id
1 'polypeptide(L)'
;MYRYPETLSVPRAGIVHRLDKDTSGLMVIARNEMAQLALVRQLQAHTVTRLYAALVRGHVPADGTVDAPICRHPRDRVKMSVVNGIGLGGGKHAVTHYRIEEAFR
;
A
#
# COMPACT_ATOMS: atom_id res chain seq x y z
N MET A 1 -10.45 19.20 0.76
CA MET A 1 -10.92 19.87 -0.48
C MET A 1 -11.00 21.39 -0.36
N TYR A 2 -11.22 21.98 0.81
CA TYR A 2 -11.21 23.45 1.00
C TYR A 2 -10.02 24.19 0.35
N ARG A 3 -8.80 23.62 0.45
CA ARG A 3 -7.58 24.21 -0.12
C ARG A 3 -7.38 23.94 -1.63
N TYR A 4 -8.03 22.92 -2.18
CA TYR A 4 -7.92 22.49 -3.58
C TYR A 4 -9.32 22.12 -4.10
N PRO A 5 -10.22 23.11 -4.26
CA PRO A 5 -11.63 22.86 -4.59
C PRO A 5 -11.80 22.17 -5.95
N GLU A 6 -10.86 22.35 -6.88
CA GLU A 6 -10.85 21.68 -8.18
C GLU A 6 -10.80 20.15 -8.09
N THR A 7 -10.39 19.60 -6.94
CA THR A 7 -10.40 18.15 -6.72
C THR A 7 -11.80 17.58 -6.51
N LEU A 8 -12.83 18.41 -6.24
CA LEU A 8 -14.22 17.95 -6.02
C LEU A 8 -14.81 17.24 -7.24
N SER A 9 -14.44 17.66 -8.46
CA SER A 9 -14.89 17.03 -9.70
C SER A 9 -14.08 15.79 -10.07
N VAL A 10 -12.95 15.54 -9.42
CA VAL A 10 -12.09 14.39 -9.70
C VAL A 10 -12.57 13.18 -8.88
N PRO A 11 -12.74 11.99 -9.47
CA PRO A 11 -13.15 10.80 -8.74
C PRO A 11 -12.35 10.58 -7.46
N ARG A 12 -13.03 10.25 -6.35
CA ARG A 12 -12.42 10.09 -5.01
C ARG A 12 -11.57 11.30 -4.57
N ALA A 13 -11.91 12.51 -5.02
CA ALA A 13 -11.13 13.73 -4.76
C ALA A 13 -9.66 13.63 -5.19
N GLY A 14 -9.37 12.85 -6.24
CA GLY A 14 -8.01 12.63 -6.74
C GLY A 14 -7.17 11.64 -5.95
N ILE A 15 -7.72 10.97 -4.93
CA ILE A 15 -7.01 9.96 -4.14
C ILE A 15 -6.82 8.69 -4.96
N VAL A 16 -5.56 8.38 -5.30
CA VAL A 16 -5.18 7.22 -6.13
C VAL A 16 -4.54 6.07 -5.35
N HIS A 17 -3.98 6.35 -4.18
CA HIS A 17 -3.49 5.36 -3.22
C HIS A 17 -3.82 5.81 -1.80
N ARG A 18 -3.56 4.96 -0.79
CA ARG A 18 -3.85 5.26 0.62
C ARG A 18 -2.68 4.88 1.52
N LEU A 19 -2.66 5.48 2.69
CA LEU A 19 -1.92 5.02 3.87
C LEU A 19 -2.93 4.56 4.92
N ASP A 20 -2.49 3.73 5.86
CA ASP A 20 -3.30 3.42 7.04
C ASP A 20 -3.32 4.60 8.00
N LYS A 21 -4.34 4.65 8.88
CA LYS A 21 -4.65 5.83 9.70
C LYS A 21 -3.43 6.34 10.48
N ASP A 22 -2.69 5.43 11.09
CA ASP A 22 -1.56 5.75 11.96
C ASP A 22 -0.20 5.55 11.23
N THR A 23 -0.22 5.48 9.89
CA THR A 23 0.97 5.49 9.04
C THR A 23 1.22 6.90 8.54
N SER A 24 2.34 7.51 8.97
CA SER A 24 2.82 8.76 8.40
C SER A 24 3.45 8.53 7.03
N GLY A 25 3.53 9.59 6.22
CA GLY A 25 4.30 9.54 4.98
C GLY A 25 3.72 10.37 3.85
N LEU A 26 4.26 10.11 2.67
CA LEU A 26 3.93 10.82 1.45
C LEU A 26 2.66 10.24 0.80
N MET A 27 1.80 11.14 0.30
CA MET A 27 0.68 10.79 -0.55
C MET A 27 0.67 11.65 -1.81
N VAL A 28 0.43 11.03 -2.96
CA VAL A 28 0.19 11.71 -4.23
C VAL A 28 -1.31 11.77 -4.49
N ILE A 29 -1.79 12.97 -4.81
CA ILE A 29 -3.21 13.25 -5.09
C ILE A 29 -3.29 13.93 -6.46
N ALA A 30 -4.15 13.39 -7.32
CA ALA A 30 -4.41 13.96 -8.64
C ALA A 30 -5.25 15.24 -8.53
N ARG A 31 -4.85 16.31 -9.24
CA ARG A 31 -5.60 17.58 -9.27
C ARG A 31 -6.58 17.71 -10.44
N ASN A 32 -6.56 16.76 -11.38
CA ASN A 32 -7.49 16.69 -12.50
C ASN A 32 -7.66 15.24 -12.98
N GLU A 33 -8.66 15.00 -13.82
CA GLU A 33 -9.02 13.66 -14.31
C GLU A 33 -7.91 13.00 -15.14
N MET A 34 -7.24 13.76 -16.01
CA MET A 34 -6.14 13.23 -16.83
C MET A 34 -4.99 12.71 -15.95
N ALA A 35 -4.60 13.50 -14.95
CA ALA A 35 -3.58 13.11 -13.98
C ALA A 35 -4.02 11.91 -13.15
N GLN A 36 -5.29 11.84 -12.75
CA GLN A 36 -5.81 10.69 -12.00
C GLN A 36 -5.70 9.41 -12.81
N LEU A 37 -6.17 9.43 -14.06
CA LEU A 37 -6.12 8.28 -14.94
C LEU A 37 -4.67 7.82 -15.18
N ALA A 38 -3.75 8.76 -15.41
CA ALA A 38 -2.33 8.47 -15.57
C ALA A 38 -1.72 7.83 -14.31
N LEU A 39 -1.99 8.40 -13.13
CA LEU A 39 -1.48 7.88 -11.86
C LEU A 39 -2.04 6.50 -11.51
N VAL A 40 -3.33 6.25 -11.77
CA VAL A 40 -3.95 4.92 -11.58
C VAL A 40 -3.29 3.90 -12.50
N ARG A 41 -3.05 4.24 -13.77
CA ARG A 41 -2.35 3.36 -14.72
C ARG A 41 -0.93 3.04 -14.25
N GLN A 42 -0.19 4.03 -13.77
CA GLN A 42 1.16 3.80 -13.23
C GLN A 42 1.16 2.91 -11.98
N LEU A 43 0.17 3.07 -11.10
CA LEU A 43 0.01 2.20 -9.92
C LEU A 43 -0.34 0.76 -10.31
N GLN A 44 -1.19 0.57 -11.31
CA GLN A 44 -1.53 -0.74 -11.87
C GLN A 44 -0.36 -1.40 -12.57
N ALA A 45 0.46 -0.61 -13.28
CA ALA A 45 1.67 -1.08 -13.96
C ALA A 45 2.88 -1.22 -13.03
N HIS A 46 2.73 -0.96 -11.73
CA HIS A 46 3.80 -1.01 -10.73
C HIS A 46 5.02 -0.12 -11.04
N THR A 47 4.85 0.99 -11.77
CA THR A 47 5.95 1.93 -12.10
C THR A 47 6.17 3.00 -11.04
N VAL A 48 5.24 3.16 -10.09
CA VAL A 48 5.39 4.07 -8.96
C VAL A 48 6.16 3.39 -7.83
N THR A 49 7.32 3.94 -7.50
CA THR A 49 8.10 3.49 -6.34
C THR A 49 7.55 4.11 -5.05
N ARG A 50 7.34 3.27 -4.04
CA ARG A 50 6.91 3.69 -2.70
C ARG A 50 7.89 3.09 -1.70
N LEU A 51 8.56 3.94 -0.93
CA LEU A 51 9.54 3.55 0.07
C LEU A 51 9.05 3.95 1.46
N TYR A 52 9.24 3.07 2.42
CA TYR A 52 8.84 3.25 3.81
C TYR A 52 10.01 2.91 4.71
N ALA A 53 10.18 3.70 5.77
CA ALA A 53 11.02 3.33 6.90
C ALA A 53 10.12 2.70 7.97
N ALA A 54 10.58 1.61 8.57
CA ALA A 54 9.85 0.92 9.62
C ALA A 54 10.82 0.41 10.69
N LEU A 55 10.37 0.46 11.95
CA LEU A 55 11.00 -0.25 13.07
C LEU A 55 10.25 -1.57 13.26
N VAL A 56 11.00 -2.67 13.35
CA VAL A 56 10.46 -4.02 13.51
C VAL A 56 10.91 -4.64 14.82
N ARG A 57 10.10 -5.53 15.35
CA ARG A 57 10.44 -6.27 16.57
C ARG A 57 11.18 -7.56 16.21
N GLY A 58 12.32 -7.79 16.87
CA GLY A 58 13.13 -9.00 16.69
C GLY A 58 14.29 -8.78 15.72
N HIS A 59 15.04 -9.86 15.46
CA HIS A 59 16.18 -9.84 14.55
C HIS A 59 15.76 -10.25 13.14
N VAL A 60 16.00 -9.37 12.17
CA VAL A 60 15.87 -9.69 10.74
C VAL A 60 17.27 -10.06 10.23
N PRO A 61 17.50 -11.28 9.75
CA PRO A 61 18.86 -11.78 9.49
C PRO A 61 19.49 -11.23 8.20
N ALA A 62 18.66 -10.88 7.21
CA ALA A 62 19.11 -10.35 5.91
C ALA A 62 18.00 -9.57 5.23
N ASP A 63 18.35 -8.80 4.19
CA ASP A 63 17.42 -8.22 3.23
C ASP A 63 16.55 -9.30 2.59
N GLY A 64 15.37 -8.94 2.09
CA GLY A 64 14.50 -9.96 1.52
C GLY A 64 13.25 -9.46 0.83
N THR A 65 12.44 -10.44 0.44
CA THR A 65 11.14 -10.22 -0.19
C THR A 65 10.10 -11.08 0.51
N VAL A 66 9.00 -10.46 0.89
CA VAL A 66 7.78 -11.17 1.30
C VAL A 66 6.85 -11.19 0.10
N ASP A 67 6.71 -12.36 -0.51
CA ASP A 67 5.78 -12.63 -1.61
C ASP A 67 4.71 -13.62 -1.12
N ALA A 68 3.55 -13.09 -0.76
CA ALA A 68 2.45 -13.90 -0.24
C ALA A 68 1.09 -13.22 -0.47
N PRO A 69 0.06 -13.96 -0.89
CA PRO A 69 -1.26 -13.39 -1.11
C PRO A 69 -1.92 -12.98 0.21
N ILE A 70 -2.55 -11.81 0.21
CA ILE A 70 -3.20 -11.22 1.39
C ILE A 70 -4.72 -11.14 1.18
N CYS A 71 -5.49 -11.53 2.19
CA CYS A 71 -6.94 -11.35 2.25
C CYS A 71 -7.40 -10.84 3.62
N ARG A 72 -8.71 -10.61 3.79
CA ARG A 72 -9.27 -10.27 5.10
C ARG A 72 -9.21 -11.49 6.02
N HIS A 73 -8.86 -11.27 7.28
CA HIS A 73 -8.82 -12.35 8.26
C HIS A 73 -10.23 -12.96 8.43
N PRO A 74 -10.38 -14.30 8.36
CA PRO A 74 -11.69 -14.96 8.25
C PRO A 74 -12.61 -14.74 9.46
N ARG A 75 -12.02 -14.48 10.64
CA ARG A 75 -12.76 -14.26 11.89
C ARG A 75 -12.75 -12.81 12.37
N ASP A 76 -11.82 -11.99 11.89
CA ASP A 76 -11.58 -10.64 12.42
C ASP A 76 -11.57 -9.65 11.26
N ARG A 77 -12.71 -8.97 11.04
CA ARG A 77 -12.93 -8.15 9.85
C ARG A 77 -12.06 -6.89 9.81
N VAL A 78 -11.38 -6.54 10.90
CA VAL A 78 -10.45 -5.40 10.99
C VAL A 78 -9.05 -5.80 10.50
N LYS A 79 -8.70 -7.09 10.59
CA LYS A 79 -7.35 -7.58 10.26
C LYS A 79 -7.23 -8.14 8.85
N MET A 80 -6.01 -8.12 8.35
CA MET A 80 -5.58 -8.81 7.14
C MET A 80 -4.76 -10.04 7.51
N SER A 81 -4.73 -11.06 6.65
CA SER A 81 -3.96 -12.28 6.86
C SER A 81 -3.38 -12.80 5.55
N VAL A 82 -2.20 -13.44 5.63
CA VAL A 82 -1.70 -14.30 4.57
C VAL A 82 -2.58 -15.54 4.48
N VAL A 83 -2.94 -15.96 3.27
CA VAL A 83 -3.72 -17.19 3.04
C VAL A 83 -2.89 -18.20 2.27
N ASN A 84 -2.62 -19.33 2.93
CA ASN A 84 -1.94 -20.48 2.35
C ASN A 84 -2.99 -21.52 1.94
N GLY A 85 -3.65 -21.36 0.78
CA GLY A 85 -4.56 -22.38 0.24
C GLY A 85 -5.75 -21.87 -0.57
N ILE A 86 -6.20 -22.71 -1.51
CA ILE A 86 -7.35 -22.52 -2.41
C ILE A 86 -8.63 -22.91 -1.63
N GLY A 87 -9.22 -22.01 -0.86
CA GLY A 87 -10.43 -22.38 -0.10
C GLY A 87 -11.31 -21.26 0.42
N LEU A 88 -10.83 -20.02 0.47
CA LEU A 88 -11.62 -18.87 0.92
C LEU A 88 -11.24 -17.68 0.04
N GLY A 89 -11.99 -17.43 -1.03
CA GLY A 89 -11.88 -16.25 -1.91
C GLY A 89 -10.44 -15.75 -2.13
N GLY A 90 -9.75 -16.32 -3.12
CA GLY A 90 -8.31 -16.17 -3.36
C GLY A 90 -7.72 -14.82 -2.93
N GLY A 91 -6.72 -14.87 -2.05
CA GLY A 91 -6.03 -13.67 -1.59
C GLY A 91 -5.43 -12.90 -2.77
N LYS A 92 -5.34 -11.57 -2.62
CA LYS A 92 -4.72 -10.73 -3.65
C LYS A 92 -3.21 -10.90 -3.57
N HIS A 93 -2.58 -11.18 -4.71
CA HIS A 93 -1.13 -11.22 -4.83
C HIS A 93 -0.51 -9.93 -4.29
N ALA A 94 0.47 -10.06 -3.41
CA ALA A 94 1.12 -8.94 -2.74
C ALA A 94 2.61 -9.24 -2.52
N VAL A 95 3.44 -8.29 -2.90
CA VAL A 95 4.90 -8.39 -2.83
C VAL A 95 5.45 -7.16 -2.13
N THR A 96 6.30 -7.38 -1.13
CA THR A 96 7.03 -6.34 -0.40
C THR A 96 8.51 -6.69 -0.37
N HIS A 97 9.33 -5.83 -0.96
CA HIS A 97 10.78 -5.89 -0.81
C HIS A 97 11.20 -5.04 0.40
N TYR A 98 12.15 -5.53 1.18
CA TYR A 98 12.71 -4.80 2.32
C TYR A 98 14.22 -4.95 2.35
N ARG A 99 14.87 -3.92 2.90
CA ARG A 99 16.29 -3.93 3.22
C ARG A 99 16.49 -3.46 4.66
N ILE A 100 17.53 -3.95 5.31
CA ILE A 100 17.90 -3.59 6.67
C ILE A 100 18.75 -2.32 6.60
N GLU A 101 18.25 -1.22 7.16
CA GLU A 101 19.03 0.03 7.28
C GLU A 101 19.95 0.00 8.49
N GLU A 102 19.42 -0.46 9.64
CA GLU A 102 20.12 -0.50 10.91
C GLU A 102 19.60 -1.66 11.77
N ALA A 103 20.53 -2.35 12.45
CA ALA A 103 20.21 -3.40 13.40
C ALA A 103 20.44 -2.90 14.83
N PHE A 104 19.36 -2.76 15.59
CA PHE A 104 19.39 -2.38 17.00
C PHE A 104 19.61 -3.62 17.88
N ARG A 105 20.49 -3.49 18.89
CA ARG A 105 20.82 -4.54 19.85
C ARG A 105 20.15 -4.27 21.19
#